data_AF-A0A7W8A8L2-F1
#
_entry.id   AF-A0A7W8A8L2-F1
#
_cell.length_a   1.000
_cell.length_b   1.000
_cell.length_c   1.000
_cell.angle_alpha   90.00
_cell.angle_beta   90.00
_cell.angle_gamma   90.00
#
_symmetry.space_group_name_H-M   'P 1'
#
loop_
_entity.id
_entity.type
_entity.pdbx_description
1 polymer ?
#
loop_
_entity_poly.entity_id
_entity_poly.type
_entity_poly.pdbx_seq_one_letter_code
_entity_poly.pdbx_strand_id
1 'polypeptide(L)'
;MDVPRAQSALRQIAKGFEELAAALGGPEEPDEPERTARVIAEWGRRGLTKQEASALFRKHGFAPQTTGGWARGDWIAIGEDGLRYLTGRSHDWLEERS
;
A
#
# COMPACT_ATOMS: atom_id res chain seq x y z
N MET A 1 -17.23 18.18 -40.45
CA MET A 1 -16.32 18.05 -39.30
C MET A 1 -14.95 17.72 -39.86
N ASP A 2 -13.93 18.50 -39.51
CA ASP A 2 -12.56 18.30 -39.99
C ASP A 2 -11.90 17.19 -39.17
N VAL A 3 -11.95 15.96 -39.70
CA VAL A 3 -11.48 14.74 -39.01
C VAL A 3 -9.98 14.80 -38.69
N PRO A 4 -9.08 15.23 -39.59
CA PRO A 4 -7.67 15.45 -39.26
C PRO A 4 -7.44 16.40 -38.08
N ARG A 5 -8.19 17.52 -38.05
CA ARG A 5 -8.10 18.48 -36.95
C ARG A 5 -8.56 17.88 -35.62
N ALA A 6 -9.65 17.10 -35.63
CA ALA A 6 -10.13 16.40 -34.45
C ALA A 6 -9.11 15.38 -33.93
N GLN A 7 -8.48 14.61 -34.81
CA GLN A 7 -7.42 13.66 -34.44
C GLN A 7 -6.19 14.36 -33.84
N SER A 8 -5.77 15.49 -34.41
CA SER A 8 -4.66 16.27 -33.86
C SER A 8 -4.97 16.81 -32.47
N ALA A 9 -6.19 17.32 -32.27
CA ALA A 9 -6.63 17.81 -30.97
C ALA A 9 -6.66 16.69 -29.91
N LEU A 10 -7.15 15.49 -30.27
CA LEU A 10 -7.16 14.33 -29.36
C LEU A 10 -5.76 13.88 -28.96
N ARG A 11 -4.80 13.86 -29.90
CA ARG A 11 -3.38 13.56 -29.57
C ARG A 11 -2.78 14.59 -28.63
N GLN A 12 -3.10 15.86 -28.83
CA GLN A 12 -2.60 16.93 -27.99
C GLN A 12 -3.19 16.88 -26.57
N ILE A 13 -4.47 16.51 -26.44
CA ILE A 13 -5.12 16.25 -25.16
C ILE A 13 -4.47 15.05 -24.45
N ALA A 14 -4.24 13.95 -25.16
CA ALA A 14 -3.57 12.76 -24.59
C ALA A 14 -2.18 13.10 -24.04
N LYS A 15 -1.38 13.85 -24.82
CA LYS A 15 -0.07 14.34 -24.38
C LYS A 15 -0.16 15.20 -23.12
N GLY A 16 -1.17 16.08 -23.03
CA GLY A 16 -1.41 16.88 -21.83
C GLY A 16 -1.73 16.02 -20.60
N PHE A 17 -2.49 14.93 -20.77
CA PHE A 17 -2.73 13.98 -19.67
C PHE A 17 -1.48 13.21 -19.25
N GLU A 18 -0.62 12.83 -20.19
CA GLU A 18 0.67 12.19 -19.90
C GLU A 18 1.61 13.13 -19.12
N GLU A 19 1.70 14.39 -19.51
CA GLU A 19 2.50 15.40 -18.81
C GLU A 19 1.96 15.68 -17.40
N LEU A 20 0.64 15.74 -17.22
CA LEU A 20 0.01 15.84 -15.91
C LEU A 20 0.28 14.60 -15.05
N ALA A 21 0.17 13.40 -15.61
CA ALA A 21 0.48 12.16 -14.90
C ALA A 21 1.96 12.11 -14.46
N ALA A 22 2.87 12.54 -15.32
CA ALA A 22 4.30 12.63 -15.00
C ALA A 22 4.59 13.68 -13.92
N ALA A 23 3.92 14.83 -13.95
CA ALA A 23 4.06 15.88 -12.94
C ALA A 23 3.45 15.46 -11.57
N LEU A 24 2.46 14.58 -11.59
CA LEU A 24 1.89 13.94 -10.40
C LEU A 24 2.74 12.75 -9.91
N GLY A 25 3.70 12.29 -10.72
CA GLY A 25 4.68 11.29 -10.36
C GLY A 25 5.63 11.81 -9.27
N GLY A 26 5.18 11.74 -8.03
CA GLY A 26 6.07 11.61 -6.87
C GLY A 26 6.90 10.32 -6.98
N PRO A 27 7.78 10.02 -6.00
CA PRO A 27 8.54 8.76 -6.01
C PRO A 27 7.59 7.61 -6.35
N GLU A 28 7.99 6.74 -7.29
CA GLU A 28 7.21 5.56 -7.72
C GLU A 28 6.50 5.00 -6.49
N GLU A 29 5.17 4.82 -6.59
CA GLU A 29 4.43 4.25 -5.47
C GLU A 29 5.18 3.01 -5.02
N PRO A 30 5.65 2.97 -3.75
CA PRO A 30 6.50 1.89 -3.28
C PRO A 30 5.80 0.58 -3.62
N ASP A 31 6.55 -0.39 -4.15
CA ASP A 31 5.97 -1.66 -4.52
C ASP A 31 5.32 -2.34 -3.30
N GLU A 32 4.51 -3.37 -3.54
CA GLU A 32 3.81 -4.02 -2.43
C GLU A 32 4.75 -4.54 -1.33
N PRO A 33 5.92 -5.14 -1.65
CA PRO A 33 6.94 -5.46 -0.65
C PRO A 33 7.41 -4.25 0.17
N GLU A 34 7.72 -3.12 -0.45
CA GLU A 34 8.19 -1.94 0.27
C GLU A 34 7.10 -1.33 1.16
N ARG A 35 5.84 -1.30 0.70
CA ARG A 35 4.70 -0.91 1.53
C ARG A 35 4.50 -1.87 2.70
N THR A 36 4.69 -3.16 2.48
CA THR A 36 4.62 -4.19 3.53
C THR A 36 5.70 -3.97 4.57
N ALA A 37 6.94 -3.72 4.16
CA ALA A 37 8.05 -3.42 5.06
C ALA A 37 7.78 -2.18 5.91
N ARG A 38 7.26 -1.11 5.30
CA ARG A 38 6.86 0.13 6.01
C ARG A 38 5.74 -0.12 7.02
N VAL A 39 4.74 -0.94 6.69
CA VAL A 39 3.69 -1.35 7.63
C VAL A 39 4.29 -2.08 8.83
N ILE A 40 5.12 -3.10 8.59
CA ILE A 40 5.72 -3.93 9.66
C ILE A 40 6.61 -3.06 10.57
N ALA A 41 7.43 -2.20 9.98
CA ALA A 41 8.30 -1.29 10.72
C ALA A 41 7.51 -0.30 11.58
N GLU A 42 6.45 0.32 11.04
CA GLU A 42 5.62 1.26 11.80
C GLU A 42 4.74 0.57 12.86
N TRP A 43 4.28 -0.65 12.58
CA TRP A 43 3.54 -1.46 13.56
C TRP A 43 4.41 -1.74 14.79
N GLY A 44 5.67 -2.10 14.56
CA GLY A 44 6.63 -2.39 15.63
C GLY A 44 6.20 -3.58 16.49
N ARG A 45 6.58 -3.58 17.77
CA ARG A 45 6.33 -4.72 18.69
C ARG A 45 5.02 -4.64 19.48
N ARG A 46 4.22 -3.58 19.30
CA ARG A 46 2.99 -3.36 20.09
C ARG A 46 1.79 -4.06 19.47
N GLY A 47 0.81 -4.42 20.30
CA GLY A 47 -0.49 -4.87 19.84
C GLY A 47 -1.32 -3.70 19.28
N LEU A 48 -2.02 -3.95 18.18
CA LEU A 48 -2.97 -2.99 17.59
C LEU A 48 -4.41 -3.48 17.71
N THR A 49 -5.32 -2.56 18.02
CA THR A 49 -6.75 -2.80 17.82
C THR A 49 -7.07 -2.98 16.34
N LYS A 50 -8.26 -3.52 16.03
CA LYS A 50 -8.73 -3.66 14.64
C LYS A 50 -8.74 -2.30 13.91
N GLN A 51 -9.12 -1.24 14.60
CA GLN A 51 -9.23 0.10 14.04
C GLN A 51 -7.86 0.69 13.74
N GLU A 52 -6.90 0.58 14.67
CA GLU A 52 -5.52 1.02 14.44
C GLU A 52 -4.85 0.26 13.30
N ALA A 53 -4.99 -1.08 13.26
CA ALA A 53 -4.45 -1.88 12.17
C ALA A 53 -5.06 -1.47 10.82
N SER A 54 -6.37 -1.27 10.76
CA SER A 54 -7.06 -0.81 9.55
C SER A 54 -6.61 0.59 9.11
N ALA A 55 -6.37 1.49 10.06
CA ALA A 55 -5.86 2.83 9.79
C ALA A 55 -4.42 2.78 9.28
N LEU A 56 -3.58 1.93 9.86
CA LEU A 56 -2.20 1.71 9.43
C LEU A 56 -2.15 1.13 8.00
N PHE A 57 -2.95 0.12 7.70
CA PHE A 57 -3.05 -0.41 6.33
C PHE A 57 -3.45 0.66 5.33
N ARG A 58 -4.49 1.46 5.64
CA ARG A 58 -4.93 2.55 4.76
C ARG A 58 -3.83 3.60 4.55
N LYS A 59 -3.08 3.95 5.59
CA LYS A 59 -1.96 4.89 5.52
C LYS A 59 -0.90 4.44 4.51
N HIS A 60 -0.69 3.12 4.40
CA HIS A 60 0.29 2.51 3.49
C HIS A 60 -0.35 1.95 2.21
N GLY A 61 -1.54 2.43 1.82
CA GLY A 61 -2.16 2.10 0.54
C GLY A 61 -2.82 0.71 0.45
N PHE A 62 -2.98 0.00 1.56
CA PHE A 62 -3.68 -1.28 1.60
C PHE A 62 -5.18 -1.13 1.87
N ALA A 63 -5.98 -2.05 1.34
CA ALA A 63 -7.38 -2.15 1.69
C ALA A 63 -7.55 -2.48 3.20
N PRO A 64 -8.54 -1.91 3.91
CA PRO A 64 -8.76 -2.20 5.33
C PRO A 64 -9.02 -3.69 5.66
N GLN A 65 -9.46 -4.43 4.65
CA GLN A 65 -9.81 -5.86 4.72
C GLN A 65 -8.55 -6.76 4.74
N THR A 66 -7.38 -6.20 4.41
CA THR A 66 -6.09 -6.90 4.34
C THR A 66 -5.69 -7.56 5.65
N THR A 67 -6.14 -7.02 6.79
CA THR A 67 -5.92 -7.59 8.13
C THR A 67 -6.33 -9.07 8.22
N GLY A 68 -7.42 -9.49 7.56
CA GLY A 68 -7.85 -10.89 7.57
C GLY A 68 -7.03 -11.79 6.64
N GLY A 69 -6.44 -11.24 5.58
CA GLY A 69 -5.48 -11.94 4.74
C GLY A 69 -4.16 -12.18 5.49
N TRP A 70 -3.69 -11.17 6.21
CA TRP A 70 -2.47 -11.25 7.03
C TRP A 70 -2.60 -12.27 8.16
N ALA A 71 -3.76 -12.34 8.82
CA ALA A 71 -4.00 -13.38 9.83
C ALA A 71 -3.97 -14.79 9.23
N ARG A 72 -4.62 -15.00 8.07
CA ARG A 72 -4.59 -16.30 7.37
C ARG A 72 -3.21 -16.68 6.85
N GLY A 73 -2.39 -15.69 6.51
CA GLY A 73 -1.02 -15.88 6.03
C GLY A 73 0.03 -15.94 7.15
N ASP A 74 -0.39 -15.99 8.42
CA ASP A 74 0.49 -16.03 9.59
C ASP A 74 1.44 -14.83 9.72
N TRP A 75 1.03 -13.66 9.24
CA TRP A 75 1.74 -12.40 9.44
C TRP A 75 1.34 -11.72 10.75
N ILE A 76 0.10 -11.95 11.18
CA ILE A 76 -0.41 -11.44 12.47
C ILE A 76 -1.13 -12.52 13.24
N ALA A 77 -1.02 -12.44 14.57
CA ALA A 77 -1.80 -13.22 15.52
C ALA A 77 -2.75 -12.31 16.30
N ILE A 78 -3.90 -12.85 16.71
CA ILE A 78 -4.82 -12.16 17.63
C ILE A 78 -4.54 -12.70 19.03
N GLY A 79 -4.10 -11.83 19.93
CA GLY A 79 -3.87 -12.18 21.33
C GLY A 79 -5.17 -12.39 22.10
N GLU A 80 -5.07 -12.97 23.30
CA GLU A 80 -6.22 -13.17 24.20
C GLU A 80 -6.87 -11.84 24.64
N ASP A 81 -6.10 -10.75 24.57
CA ASP A 81 -6.55 -9.37 24.80
C ASP A 81 -7.31 -8.76 23.60
N GLY A 82 -7.46 -9.50 22.50
CA GLY A 82 -8.12 -9.05 21.27
C GLY A 82 -7.28 -8.11 20.39
N LEU A 83 -6.02 -7.86 20.76
CA LEU A 83 -5.08 -7.07 19.98
C LEU A 83 -4.42 -7.93 18.90
N ARG A 84 -3.95 -7.28 17.84
CA ARG A 84 -3.23 -7.89 16.72
C ARG A 84 -1.74 -7.64 16.88
N TYR A 85 -0.98 -8.70 16.86
CA TYR A 85 0.47 -8.70 17.00
C TYR A 85 1.10 -9.20 15.71
N LEU A 86 2.21 -8.59 15.29
CA LEU A 86 3.06 -9.20 14.28
C LEU A 86 3.61 -10.53 14.82
N THR A 87 3.66 -11.54 13.97
CA THR A 87 4.26 -12.83 14.27
C THR A 87 5.79 -12.78 14.06
N GLY A 88 6.50 -13.82 14.50
CA GLY A 88 7.93 -13.98 14.19
C GLY A 88 8.20 -13.90 12.70
N ARG A 89 7.37 -14.56 11.87
CA ARG A 89 7.43 -14.50 10.41
C ARG A 89 7.51 -13.07 9.85
N SER A 90 6.70 -12.15 10.37
CA SER A 90 6.69 -10.76 9.92
C SER A 90 7.98 -10.03 10.26
N HIS A 91 8.56 -10.32 11.43
CA HIS A 91 9.83 -9.73 11.85
C HIS A 91 11.00 -10.32 11.06
N ASP A 92 11.07 -11.64 10.94
CA ASP A 92 12.11 -12.34 10.18
C ASP A 92 12.12 -11.87 8.72
N TRP A 93 10.94 -11.76 8.10
CA TRP A 93 10.82 -11.26 6.73
C TRP A 93 11.32 -9.82 6.54
N LEU A 94 11.17 -8.96 7.56
CA LEU A 94 11.69 -7.59 7.52
C LEU A 94 13.21 -7.57 7.71
N GLU A 95 13.75 -8.40 8.60
CA GLU A 95 15.19 -8.52 8.85
C GLU A 95 15.94 -9.04 7.62
N GLU A 96 15.37 -9.98 6.86
CA GLU A 96 15.93 -10.45 5.58
C GLU A 96 16.04 -9.36 4.49
N ARG A 97 15.40 -8.21 4.69
CA ARG A 97 15.26 -7.11 3.71
C ARG A 97 15.81 -5.78 4.21
N SER A 98 16.42 -5.77 5.40
CA SER A 98 17.08 -4.60 6.02
C SER A 98 18.59 -4.64 5.76
#